data_AF-A0A7C6DBZ6-F1
#
_entry.id   AF-A0A7C6DBZ6-F1
#
_cell.length_a   1.000
_cell.length_b   1.000
_cell.length_c   1.000
_cell.angle_alpha   90.00
_cell.angle_beta   90.00
_cell.angle_gamma   90.00
#
_symmetry.space_group_name_H-M   'P 1'
#
loop_
_entity.id
_entity.type
_entity.pdbx_description
1 polymer ?
#
loop_
_entity_poly.entity_id
_entity_poly.type
_entity_poly.pdbx_seq_one_letter_code
_entity_poly.pdbx_strand_id
1 'polypeptide(L)'
;MEIIIKRETDSFYTFLSFMIMVAAVVLLVLLYNFAGYIVFVPTPFILFAAGIVSRLVYINYNKVEFEYSLHSGIFNIDKLVNQAKRQPVIKLPASDILTFGRYNDSVDEEYKDGTKHVDCSSGRDDVDLYYFTCHQNQGRFLIIFEPNEKLLAMLKGYSSVVAKALLKDNK
;
A
#
# COMPACT_ATOMS: atom_id res chain seq x y z
N MET A 1 -3.35 4.34 -20.96
CA MET A 1 -2.00 4.61 -20.40
C MET A 1 -1.86 3.81 -19.13
N GLU A 2 -0.66 3.32 -18.85
CA GLU A 2 -0.34 2.57 -17.64
C GLU A 2 0.87 3.24 -16.97
N ILE A 3 0.82 3.39 -15.65
CA ILE A 3 1.88 3.97 -14.83
C ILE A 3 2.10 3.05 -13.65
N ILE A 4 3.35 2.68 -13.38
CA ILE A 4 3.71 1.85 -12.23
C ILE A 4 4.46 2.73 -11.23
N ILE A 5 3.94 2.82 -10.02
CA ILE A 5 4.54 3.51 -8.88
C ILE A 5 4.97 2.46 -7.86
N LYS A 6 6.24 2.49 -7.48
CA LYS A 6 6.78 1.57 -6.48
C LYS A 6 6.54 2.12 -5.09
N ARG A 7 5.99 1.30 -4.18
CA ARG A 7 5.86 1.66 -2.78
C ARG A 7 7.21 1.59 -2.10
N GLU A 8 7.60 2.67 -1.43
CA GLU A 8 8.65 2.68 -0.45
C GLU A 8 8.29 1.71 0.67
N THR A 9 9.24 0.86 1.01
CA THR A 9 9.03 -0.17 2.01
C THR A 9 8.90 0.52 3.36
N ASP A 10 7.74 0.40 3.98
CA ASP A 10 7.52 0.93 5.31
C ASP A 10 8.51 0.27 6.29
N SER A 11 9.38 1.12 6.85
CA SER A 11 10.47 0.74 7.77
C SER A 11 9.94 -0.02 8.99
N PHE A 12 8.66 0.15 9.34
CA PHE A 12 8.00 -0.57 10.44
C PHE A 12 8.02 -2.09 10.24
N TYR A 13 7.81 -2.59 9.03
CA TYR A 13 7.77 -4.04 8.77
C TYR A 13 9.16 -4.67 8.80
N THR A 14 10.18 -3.94 8.35
CA THR A 14 11.58 -4.35 8.49
C THR A 14 11.96 -4.43 9.98
N PHE A 15 11.53 -3.44 10.76
CA PHE A 15 11.73 -3.42 12.21
C PHE A 15 10.99 -4.57 12.93
N LEU A 16 9.73 -4.84 12.56
CA LEU A 16 8.94 -5.95 13.11
C LEU A 16 9.57 -7.31 12.79
N SER A 17 10.06 -7.50 11.57
CA SER A 17 10.76 -8.73 11.18
C SER A 17 12.04 -8.93 11.99
N PHE A 18 12.79 -7.86 12.24
CA PHE A 18 13.98 -7.89 13.11
C PHE A 18 13.62 -8.24 14.57
N MET A 19 12.55 -7.65 15.12
CA MET A 19 12.03 -7.97 16.45
C MET A 19 11.64 -9.44 16.61
N ILE A 20 10.97 -10.03 15.61
CA ILE A 20 10.60 -11.46 15.62
C ILE A 20 11.86 -12.34 15.64
N MET A 21 12.88 -11.99 14.87
CA MET A 21 14.16 -12.70 14.87
C MET A 21 14.84 -12.65 16.24
N VAL A 22 14.89 -11.47 16.87
CA VAL A 22 15.47 -11.28 18.21
C VAL A 22 14.68 -12.09 19.25
N ALA A 23 13.34 -12.05 19.22
CA ALA A 23 12.50 -12.81 20.13
C ALA A 23 12.72 -14.33 20.00
N ALA A 24 12.89 -14.84 18.79
CA ALA A 24 13.19 -16.26 18.55
C ALA A 24 14.55 -16.66 19.14
N VAL A 25 15.57 -15.79 19.02
CA VAL A 25 16.89 -16.03 19.62
C VAL A 25 16.82 -16.01 21.16
N VAL A 26 16.10 -15.06 21.74
CA VAL A 26 15.92 -14.99 23.20
C VAL A 26 15.19 -16.22 23.73
N LEU A 27 14.13 -16.67 23.05
CA LEU A 27 13.41 -17.89 23.40
C LEU A 27 14.34 -19.12 23.40
N LEU A 28 15.22 -19.23 22.40
CA LEU A 28 16.20 -20.32 22.31
C LEU A 28 17.20 -20.29 23.46
N VAL A 29 17.70 -19.11 23.85
CA VAL A 29 18.60 -18.96 24.99
C VAL A 29 17.92 -19.38 26.30
N LEU A 30 16.65 -19.01 26.49
CA LEU A 30 15.87 -19.41 27.66
C LEU A 30 15.62 -20.93 27.71
N LEU A 31 15.25 -21.54 26.58
CA LEU A 31 15.06 -23.00 26.48
C LEU A 31 16.35 -23.77 26.74
N TYR A 32 17.49 -23.25 26.26
CA TYR A 32 18.81 -23.82 26.51
C TYR A 32 19.17 -23.82 28.02
N ASN A 33 18.86 -22.72 28.72
CA ASN A 33 19.10 -22.62 30.17
C ASN A 33 18.22 -23.56 31.01
N PHE A 34 16.99 -23.84 30.57
CA PHE A 34 16.04 -24.67 31.33
C PHE A 34 16.11 -26.18 31.05
N ALA A 35 16.43 -26.60 29.82
CA ALA A 35 16.32 -28.01 29.41
C ALA A 35 17.66 -28.70 29.10
N GLY A 36 18.79 -27.98 29.17
CA GLY A 36 20.12 -28.55 28.96
C GLY A 36 20.33 -29.13 27.55
N TYR A 37 21.32 -30.04 27.39
CA TYR A 37 21.78 -30.58 26.09
C TYR A 37 20.71 -31.29 25.24
N ILE A 38 19.54 -31.64 25.79
CA ILE A 38 18.44 -32.28 25.06
C ILE A 38 17.87 -31.35 23.97
N VAL A 39 18.05 -30.04 24.09
CA VAL A 39 17.57 -29.03 23.11
C VAL A 39 18.51 -28.87 21.91
N PHE A 40 19.72 -29.46 21.93
CA PHE A 40 20.72 -29.27 20.87
C PHE A 40 20.24 -29.78 19.50
N VAL A 41 19.38 -30.81 19.48
CA VAL A 41 18.86 -31.42 18.24
C VAL A 41 17.78 -30.58 17.54
N PRO A 42 16.74 -30.03 18.23
CA PRO A 42 15.75 -29.18 17.56
C PRO A 42 16.21 -27.74 17.28
N THR A 43 17.25 -27.24 17.96
CA THR A 43 17.74 -25.85 17.82
C THR A 43 18.04 -25.41 16.37
N PRO A 44 18.80 -26.17 15.55
CA PRO A 44 19.05 -25.79 14.16
C PRO A 44 17.78 -25.78 13.30
N PHE A 45 16.79 -26.65 13.58
CA PHE A 45 15.52 -26.67 12.86
C PHE A 45 14.66 -25.44 13.18
N ILE A 46 14.64 -24.99 14.43
CA ILE A 46 13.90 -23.78 14.84
C ILE A 46 14.52 -22.54 14.20
N LEU A 47 15.85 -22.41 14.22
CA LEU A 47 16.55 -21.30 13.57
C LEU A 47 16.35 -21.31 12.05
N PHE A 48 16.39 -22.49 11.42
CA PHE A 48 16.13 -22.64 9.99
C PHE A 48 14.68 -22.26 9.63
N ALA A 49 13.70 -22.72 10.42
CA ALA A 49 12.30 -22.35 10.24
C ALA A 49 12.08 -20.85 10.42
N ALA A 50 12.68 -20.23 11.45
CA ALA A 50 12.62 -18.78 11.66
C ALA A 50 13.28 -18.00 10.51
N GLY A 51 14.40 -18.50 9.98
CA GLY A 51 15.06 -17.96 8.78
C GLY A 51 14.19 -18.03 7.53
N ILE A 52 13.47 -19.13 7.33
CA ILE A 52 12.53 -19.26 6.21
C ILE A 52 11.34 -18.30 6.39
N VAL A 53 10.74 -18.25 7.57
CA VAL A 53 9.59 -17.37 7.83
C VAL A 53 9.98 -15.90 7.67
N SER A 54 11.11 -15.47 8.24
CA SER A 54 11.60 -14.09 8.07
C SER A 54 11.88 -13.75 6.61
N ARG A 55 12.51 -14.65 5.86
CA ARG A 55 12.75 -14.47 4.41
C ARG A 55 11.44 -14.38 3.62
N LEU A 56 10.45 -15.21 3.93
CA LEU A 56 9.15 -15.18 3.26
C LEU A 56 8.38 -13.90 3.58
N VAL A 57 8.41 -13.43 4.82
CA VAL A 57 7.85 -12.12 5.21
C VAL A 57 8.58 -11.02 4.43
N TYR A 58 9.91 -10.97 4.48
CA TYR A 58 10.69 -9.96 3.79
C TYR A 58 10.39 -9.87 2.27
N ILE A 59 10.31 -11.02 1.58
CA ILE A 59 10.03 -11.06 0.13
C ILE A 59 8.60 -10.59 -0.18
N ASN A 60 7.61 -10.98 0.63
CA ASN A 60 6.21 -10.69 0.34
C ASN A 60 5.82 -9.23 0.60
N TYR A 61 6.51 -8.53 1.51
CA TYR A 61 6.17 -7.15 1.88
C TYR A 61 7.03 -6.09 1.19
N ASN A 62 8.25 -6.41 0.73
CA ASN A 62 9.17 -5.40 0.17
C ASN A 62 9.02 -5.05 -1.31
N LYS A 63 8.09 -5.69 -2.02
CA LYS A 63 7.86 -5.44 -3.45
C LYS A 63 6.38 -5.21 -3.74
N VAL A 64 5.79 -4.27 -3.02
CA VAL A 64 4.47 -3.76 -3.36
C VAL A 64 4.66 -2.60 -4.31
N GLU A 65 4.11 -2.74 -5.51
CA GLU A 65 4.04 -1.71 -6.53
C GLU A 65 2.54 -1.46 -6.81
N PHE A 66 2.17 -0.23 -7.15
CA PHE A 66 0.82 0.12 -7.58
C PHE A 66 0.85 0.48 -9.06
N GLU A 67 -0.02 -0.14 -9.83
CA GLU A 67 -0.20 0.08 -11.26
C GLU A 67 -1.49 0.86 -11.46
N TYR A 68 -1.38 2.08 -12.01
CA TYR A 68 -2.51 2.93 -12.37
C TYR A 68 -2.75 2.80 -13.87
N SER A 69 -3.96 2.39 -14.25
CA SER A 69 -4.36 2.31 -15.65
C SER A 69 -5.61 3.14 -15.91
N LEU A 70 -5.58 3.89 -17.00
CA LEU A 70 -6.76 4.57 -17.54
C LEU A 70 -6.91 4.17 -18.99
N HIS A 71 -8.03 3.52 -19.29
CA HIS A 71 -8.36 3.05 -20.63
C HIS A 71 -9.84 3.30 -20.93
N SER A 72 -10.14 4.01 -22.02
CA SER A 72 -11.51 4.30 -22.47
C SER A 72 -12.42 4.86 -21.36
N GLY A 73 -11.89 5.71 -20.49
CA GLY A 73 -12.63 6.32 -19.38
C GLY A 73 -12.80 5.44 -18.13
N ILE A 74 -12.29 4.20 -18.15
CA ILE A 74 -12.25 3.31 -16.99
C ILE A 74 -10.91 3.47 -16.29
N PHE A 75 -10.95 3.86 -15.01
CA PHE A 75 -9.81 4.01 -14.15
C PHE A 75 -9.66 2.78 -13.24
N ASN A 76 -8.48 2.17 -13.25
CA ASN A 76 -8.16 1.04 -12.39
C ASN A 76 -6.86 1.29 -11.64
N ILE A 77 -6.82 0.78 -10.40
CA ILE A 77 -5.61 0.68 -9.60
C ILE A 77 -5.44 -0.77 -9.20
N ASP A 78 -4.31 -1.35 -9.60
CA ASP A 78 -3.93 -2.72 -9.27
C ASP A 78 -2.70 -2.71 -8.36
N LYS A 79 -2.74 -3.53 -7.31
CA LYS A 79 -1.59 -3.79 -6.45
C LYS A 79 -0.78 -4.92 -7.06
N LEU A 80 0.44 -4.64 -7.49
CA LEU A 80 1.39 -5.61 -7.99
C LEU A 80 2.32 -6.05 -6.86
N VAL A 81 2.16 -7.30 -6.42
CA VAL A 81 2.97 -7.92 -5.36
C VAL A 81 4.05 -8.79 -5.98
N ASN A 82 5.30 -8.52 -5.61
CA ASN A 82 6.49 -9.27 -6.04
C ASN A 82 6.61 -9.38 -7.57
N GLN A 83 6.17 -8.34 -8.29
CA GLN A 83 6.23 -8.25 -9.76
C GLN A 83 5.52 -9.41 -10.51
N ALA A 84 4.68 -10.17 -9.82
CA ALA A 84 4.08 -11.39 -10.35
C ALA A 84 2.57 -11.48 -10.07
N LYS A 85 2.13 -11.05 -8.88
CA LYS A 85 0.73 -11.18 -8.46
C LYS A 85 0.04 -9.82 -8.48
N ARG A 86 -0.82 -9.60 -9.47
CA ARG A 86 -1.74 -8.44 -9.51
C ARG A 86 -2.97 -8.72 -8.65
N GLN A 87 -3.30 -7.79 -7.76
CA GLN A 87 -4.49 -7.80 -6.92
C GLN A 87 -5.28 -6.51 -7.19
N PRO A 88 -6.50 -6.58 -7.74
CA PRO A 88 -7.26 -5.38 -8.05
C PRO A 88 -7.66 -4.64 -6.78
N VAL A 89 -7.37 -3.34 -6.73
CA VAL A 89 -7.72 -2.48 -5.60
C VAL A 89 -9.04 -1.76 -5.88
N ILE A 90 -9.09 -1.04 -7.00
CA ILE A 90 -10.28 -0.31 -7.43
C ILE A 90 -10.40 -0.36 -8.95
N LYS A 91 -11.63 -0.42 -9.43
CA LYS A 91 -12.00 -0.37 -10.84
C LYS A 91 -13.31 0.39 -10.95
N LEU A 92 -13.27 1.56 -11.58
CA LEU A 92 -14.44 2.41 -11.73
C LEU A 92 -14.33 3.30 -12.99
N PRO A 93 -15.46 3.69 -13.59
CA PRO A 93 -15.49 4.79 -14.54
C PRO A 93 -14.97 6.08 -13.89
N ALA A 94 -14.08 6.82 -14.55
CA ALA A 94 -13.57 8.08 -14.01
C ALA A 94 -14.69 9.12 -13.75
N SER A 95 -15.84 8.98 -14.41
CA SER A 95 -17.05 9.76 -14.15
C SER A 95 -17.64 9.55 -12.75
N ASP A 96 -17.38 8.40 -12.12
CA ASP A 96 -17.97 8.00 -10.84
C ASP A 96 -17.14 8.49 -9.65
N ILE A 97 -16.08 9.26 -9.92
CA ILE A 97 -15.31 9.98 -8.92
C ILE A 97 -16.18 11.10 -8.35
N LEU A 98 -16.43 11.04 -7.03
CA LEU A 98 -17.32 11.98 -6.32
C LEU A 98 -16.59 13.23 -5.85
N THR A 99 -15.35 13.06 -5.40
CA THR A 99 -14.52 14.13 -4.87
C THR A 99 -13.09 13.86 -5.29
N PHE A 100 -12.34 14.92 -5.58
CA PHE A 100 -10.95 14.87 -5.97
C PHE A 100 -10.21 16.08 -5.42
N GLY A 101 -8.97 15.90 -4.95
CA GLY A 101 -8.14 17.00 -4.46
C GLY A 101 -6.72 16.56 -4.13
N ARG A 102 -5.86 17.53 -3.77
CA ARG A 102 -4.57 17.24 -3.14
C ARG A 102 -4.81 16.66 -1.75
N TYR A 103 -4.07 15.61 -1.40
CA TYR A 103 -4.17 14.98 -0.10
C TYR A 103 -3.39 15.79 0.95
N ASN A 104 -3.97 15.92 2.13
CA ASN A 104 -3.32 16.41 3.34
C ASN A 104 -3.89 15.65 4.55
N ASP A 105 -3.24 15.76 5.71
CA ASP A 105 -3.65 15.04 6.92
C ASP A 105 -5.09 15.38 7.36
N SER A 106 -5.60 16.56 7.01
CA SER A 106 -6.98 16.97 7.33
C SER A 106 -8.03 16.20 6.51
N VAL A 107 -7.69 15.69 5.33
CA VAL A 107 -8.59 14.85 4.52
C VAL A 107 -8.94 13.57 5.27
N ASP A 108 -7.98 12.98 5.98
CA ASP A 108 -8.27 11.77 6.73
C ASP A 108 -9.28 12.04 7.84
N GLU A 109 -9.20 13.20 8.49
CA GLU A 109 -10.16 13.61 9.51
C GLU A 109 -11.56 13.90 8.93
N GLU A 110 -11.61 14.51 7.75
CA GLU A 110 -12.86 14.80 7.04
C GLU A 110 -13.62 13.52 6.65
N TYR A 111 -12.89 12.46 6.31
CA TYR A 111 -13.47 11.19 5.85
C TYR A 111 -13.42 10.04 6.86
N LYS A 112 -13.06 10.30 8.13
CA LYS A 112 -12.94 9.27 9.20
C LYS A 112 -14.17 8.36 9.35
N ASP A 113 -15.38 8.90 9.22
CA ASP A 113 -16.62 8.16 9.50
C ASP A 113 -17.18 7.44 8.27
N GLY A 114 -17.26 6.11 8.34
CA GLY A 114 -17.94 5.27 7.34
C GLY A 114 -17.24 5.18 5.97
N THR A 115 -16.03 5.71 5.85
CA THR A 115 -15.21 5.62 4.63
C THR A 115 -14.05 4.66 4.83
N LYS A 116 -13.80 3.80 3.85
CA LYS A 116 -12.64 2.92 3.85
C LYS A 116 -11.45 3.64 3.21
N HIS A 117 -10.40 3.86 3.99
CA HIS A 117 -9.17 4.51 3.54
C HIS A 117 -8.27 3.45 2.88
N VAL A 118 -7.81 3.73 1.67
CA VAL A 118 -6.89 2.87 0.94
C VAL A 118 -5.77 3.73 0.36
N ASP A 119 -4.60 3.62 0.97
CA ASP A 119 -3.40 4.27 0.49
C ASP A 119 -2.70 3.42 -0.57
N CYS A 120 -2.73 3.94 -1.80
CA CYS A 120 -2.11 3.41 -3.00
C CYS A 120 -0.90 4.23 -3.45
N SER A 121 -0.33 5.08 -2.59
CA SER A 121 0.83 5.92 -2.92
C SER A 121 2.17 5.17 -2.81
N SER A 122 3.27 5.83 -3.22
CA SER A 122 4.60 5.30 -2.92
C SER A 122 4.94 5.39 -1.43
N GLY A 123 4.31 6.28 -0.66
CA GLY A 123 4.69 6.56 0.73
C GLY A 123 5.95 7.41 0.87
N ARG A 124 6.45 8.01 -0.21
CA ARG A 124 7.52 8.99 -0.15
C ARG A 124 6.96 10.35 0.28
N ASP A 125 7.75 11.11 1.04
CA ASP A 125 7.38 12.47 1.47
C ASP A 125 7.65 13.54 0.41
N ASP A 126 8.41 13.21 -0.65
CA ASP A 126 8.85 14.15 -1.70
C ASP A 126 7.87 14.29 -2.87
N VAL A 127 6.66 13.75 -2.74
CA VAL A 127 5.69 13.63 -3.85
C VAL A 127 4.34 14.23 -3.50
N ASP A 128 3.75 14.91 -4.50
CA ASP A 128 2.39 15.44 -4.40
C ASP A 128 1.37 14.28 -4.40
N LEU A 129 0.76 14.06 -3.23
CA LEU A 129 -0.31 13.08 -3.07
C LEU A 129 -1.66 13.69 -3.47
N TYR A 130 -2.48 12.90 -4.15
CA TYR A 130 -3.86 13.23 -4.48
C TYR A 130 -4.80 12.20 -3.88
N TYR A 131 -6.04 12.61 -3.63
CA TYR A 131 -7.09 11.71 -3.19
C TYR A 131 -8.30 11.79 -4.09
N PHE A 132 -9.07 10.70 -4.11
CA PHE A 132 -10.43 10.74 -4.60
C PHE A 132 -11.36 9.87 -3.75
N THR A 133 -12.66 10.20 -3.77
CA THR A 133 -13.69 9.36 -3.16
C THR A 133 -14.59 8.73 -4.20
N CYS A 134 -15.01 7.50 -3.93
CA CYS A 134 -15.95 6.75 -4.77
C CYS A 134 -16.84 5.85 -3.92
N HIS A 135 -17.97 5.41 -4.49
CA HIS A 135 -18.79 4.35 -3.92
C HIS A 135 -18.50 3.02 -4.61
N GLN A 136 -18.26 1.97 -3.82
CA GLN A 136 -18.08 0.61 -4.33
C GLN A 136 -18.72 -0.38 -3.35
N ASN A 137 -19.48 -1.37 -3.85
CA ASN A 137 -20.13 -2.40 -3.02
C ASN A 137 -20.85 -1.85 -1.77
N GLN A 138 -21.60 -0.75 -1.93
CA GLN A 138 -22.35 -0.05 -0.87
C GLN A 138 -21.50 0.65 0.21
N GLY A 139 -20.17 0.66 0.09
CA GLY A 139 -19.26 1.42 0.95
C GLY A 139 -18.72 2.68 0.26
N ARG A 140 -18.33 3.68 1.05
CA ARG A 140 -17.54 4.82 0.58
C ARG A 140 -16.06 4.48 0.70
N PHE A 141 -15.28 4.78 -0.33
CA PHE A 141 -13.83 4.58 -0.34
C PHE A 141 -13.14 5.92 -0.52
N LEU A 142 -12.09 6.13 0.24
CA LEU A 142 -11.11 7.20 0.06
C LEU A 142 -9.83 6.54 -0.46
N ILE A 143 -9.43 6.90 -1.67
CA ILE A 143 -8.22 6.38 -2.29
C ILE A 143 -7.18 7.49 -2.34
N ILE A 144 -6.01 7.24 -1.76
CA ILE A 144 -4.85 8.15 -1.79
C ILE A 144 -3.86 7.57 -2.80
N PHE A 145 -3.35 8.39 -3.72
CA PHE A 145 -2.48 7.93 -4.80
C PHE A 145 -1.58 9.05 -5.33
N GLU A 146 -0.54 8.67 -6.08
CA GLU A 146 0.48 9.58 -6.62
C GLU A 146 0.36 9.65 -8.15
N PRO A 147 -0.60 10.41 -8.71
CA PRO A 147 -0.75 10.53 -10.14
C PRO A 147 0.35 11.40 -10.77
N ASN A 148 0.89 10.95 -11.91
CA ASN A 148 1.73 11.79 -12.76
C ASN A 148 0.88 12.83 -13.52
N GLU A 149 1.49 13.93 -13.97
CA GLU A 149 0.85 15.01 -14.74
C GLU A 149 0.02 14.50 -15.93
N LYS A 150 0.54 13.49 -16.63
CA LYS A 150 -0.16 12.85 -17.76
C LYS A 150 -1.46 12.16 -17.32
N LEU A 151 -1.45 11.47 -16.18
CA LEU A 151 -2.63 10.80 -15.64
C LEU A 151 -3.67 11.82 -15.18
N LEU A 152 -3.23 12.90 -14.51
CA LEU A 152 -4.09 14.03 -14.15
C LEU A 152 -4.75 14.67 -15.38
N ALA A 153 -3.98 14.92 -16.43
CA ALA A 153 -4.48 15.50 -17.67
C ALA A 153 -5.55 14.63 -18.33
N MET A 154 -5.40 13.31 -18.31
CA MET A 154 -6.44 12.42 -18.83
C MET A 154 -7.66 12.34 -17.90
N LEU A 155 -7.48 12.22 -16.58
CA LEU A 155 -8.59 12.20 -15.63
C LEU A 155 -9.45 13.47 -15.73
N LYS A 156 -8.83 14.63 -15.97
CA LYS A 156 -9.51 15.89 -16.27
C LYS A 156 -10.44 15.79 -17.49
N GLY A 157 -10.07 15.02 -18.51
CA GLY A 157 -10.87 14.84 -19.71
C GLY A 157 -12.11 13.97 -19.51
N TYR A 158 -12.06 13.02 -18.56
CA TYR A 158 -13.14 12.06 -18.30
C TYR A 158 -14.02 12.40 -17.10
N SER A 159 -13.53 13.22 -16.16
CA SER A 159 -14.25 13.58 -14.94
C SER A 159 -14.37 15.09 -14.77
N SER A 160 -15.61 15.57 -14.76
CA SER A 160 -15.91 16.99 -14.54
C SER A 160 -15.58 17.44 -13.10
N VAL A 161 -15.64 16.53 -12.13
CA VAL A 161 -15.26 16.77 -10.73
C VAL A 161 -13.76 17.02 -10.63
N VAL A 162 -12.96 16.13 -11.23
CA VAL A 162 -11.49 16.27 -11.26
C VAL A 162 -11.10 17.57 -11.97
N ALA A 163 -11.74 17.89 -13.09
CA ALA A 163 -11.47 19.11 -13.83
C ALA A 163 -11.70 20.37 -13.00
N LYS A 164 -12.80 20.43 -12.23
CA LYS A 164 -13.10 21.56 -11.34
C LYS A 164 -12.08 21.66 -10.19
N ALA A 165 -11.71 20.53 -9.60
CA ALA A 165 -10.75 20.49 -8.50
C ALA A 165 -9.37 21.01 -8.94
N LEU A 166 -8.85 20.54 -10.08
CA LEU A 166 -7.56 20.97 -10.61
C LEU A 166 -7.53 22.44 -11.03
N LEU A 167 -8.66 23.01 -11.46
CA LEU A 167 -8.76 24.44 -11.79
C LEU A 167 -8.79 25.33 -10.55
N LYS A 168 -9.34 24.84 -9.43
CA LYS A 168 -9.37 25.57 -8.16
C LYS A 168 -8.00 25.61 -7.49
N ASP A 169 -7.21 24.57 -7.68
CA ASP A 169 -5.86 24.41 -7.10
C ASP A 169 -4.80 25.30 -7.78
N ASN A 170 -5.02 25.69 -9.04
CA ASN A 170 -4.09 26.50 -9.84
C ASN A 170 -4.37 28.01 -9.76
N LYS A 171 -5.09 28.45 -8.72
CA LYS A 171 -5.51 29.84 -8.48
C LYS A 171 -5.06 30.30 -7.11
#